data_AF-A0A559ID44-F1
#
_entry.id   AF-A0A559ID44-F1
#
_cell.length_a   1.000
_cell.length_b   1.000
_cell.length_c   1.000
_cell.angle_alpha   90.00
_cell.angle_beta   90.00
_cell.angle_gamma   90.00
#
_symmetry.space_group_name_H-M   'P 1'
#
loop_
_entity.id
_entity.type
_entity.pdbx_description
1 polymer ?
#
loop_
_entity_poly.entity_id
_entity_poly.type
_entity_poly.pdbx_seq_one_letter_code
_entity_poly.pdbx_strand_id
1 'polypeptide(L)'
;MTKQYILNLDSSKIELQFSKEEYKSLSTDEKKAITRAFMFSGARSAWVSRSTKNHFSAIRVAQNLGFTDGGKIGERLSYAQEIDRQVEKAEARIERLEKYADNAETRAKNLQSDINSMHGDIAFFTQPIIAGHAGSQRFARRREKMFDRYHKGFEEYRKSEYFRDRALTAEQTASMSKFTDRSYLSNRIEECNKNIRTYQRLIEKTQDDSRLETLIEKMEYEVDKLAFIHNKLEELGGVQYNKDNLKPGYLVKIRGSWDKVVKANVKTVEVKPDVVPYTLKYTYAEIQDMKIPEEWIEQKKETVNPFEIDDIVVRIEIGGKKMIKAFQVIKKTEKSVTIKEICIENDVPQKNNFKSWFQERRGVRQDREGRFVVNYEDCYLYKYENGSVPVINWWN
;
A
#
# COMPACT_ATOMS: atom_id res chain seq x y z
N MET A 1 26.04 -43.31 3.55
CA MET A 1 25.59 -41.97 3.97
C MET A 1 24.08 -41.90 3.79
N THR A 2 23.36 -41.46 4.81
CA THR A 2 21.92 -41.20 4.73
C THR A 2 21.66 -40.03 3.79
N LYS A 3 20.73 -40.18 2.84
CA LYS A 3 20.33 -39.08 1.95
C LYS A 3 19.60 -38.04 2.79
N GLN A 4 20.04 -36.79 2.72
CA GLN A 4 19.48 -35.69 3.51
C GLN A 4 19.07 -34.53 2.60
N TYR A 5 17.90 -33.96 2.88
CA TYR A 5 17.50 -32.69 2.29
C TYR A 5 17.87 -31.57 3.26
N ILE A 6 18.38 -30.45 2.75
CA ILE A 6 18.88 -29.35 3.60
C ILE A 6 18.13 -28.07 3.24
N LEU A 7 17.68 -27.31 4.25
CA LEU A 7 17.16 -25.96 4.04
C LEU A 7 18.33 -24.96 4.02
N ASN A 8 18.67 -24.45 2.85
CA ASN A 8 19.67 -23.38 2.69
C ASN A 8 19.02 -22.03 3.03
N LEU A 9 19.42 -21.42 4.15
CA LEU A 9 18.84 -20.17 4.66
C LEU A 9 19.14 -18.98 3.76
N ASP A 10 20.33 -18.92 3.13
CA ASP A 10 20.72 -17.84 2.22
C ASP A 10 19.78 -17.72 0.99
N SER A 11 19.09 -18.79 0.62
CA SER A 11 18.13 -18.80 -0.49
C SER A 11 16.71 -19.17 -0.10
N SER A 12 16.52 -19.57 1.15
CA SER A 12 15.29 -20.18 1.64
C SER A 12 14.79 -21.30 0.72
N LYS A 13 15.70 -22.18 0.24
CA LYS A 13 15.36 -23.30 -0.65
C LYS A 13 15.83 -24.62 -0.05
N ILE A 14 15.06 -25.68 -0.31
CA ILE A 14 15.48 -27.04 0.01
C ILE A 14 16.42 -27.52 -1.09
N GLU A 15 17.54 -28.10 -0.68
CA GLU A 15 18.56 -28.64 -1.57
C GLU A 15 18.64 -30.16 -1.41
N LEU A 16 18.61 -30.86 -2.55
CA LEU A 16 18.90 -32.29 -2.64
C LEU A 16 20.19 -32.46 -3.43
N GLN A 17 21.14 -33.16 -2.83
CA GLN A 17 22.40 -33.52 -3.49
C GLN A 17 22.41 -35.02 -3.77
N PHE A 18 22.49 -35.36 -5.06
CA PHE A 18 22.66 -36.72 -5.56
C PHE A 18 23.21 -36.66 -6.99
N SER A 19 23.90 -37.71 -7.42
CA SER A 19 24.66 -37.72 -8.68
C SER A 19 23.76 -37.79 -9.92
N LYS A 20 24.36 -37.52 -11.09
CA LYS A 20 23.66 -37.66 -12.38
C LYS A 20 23.28 -39.11 -12.66
N GLU A 21 24.11 -40.05 -12.23
CA GLU A 21 23.88 -41.50 -12.32
C GLU A 21 22.70 -41.90 -11.44
N GLU A 22 22.64 -41.38 -10.21
CA GLU A 22 21.50 -41.58 -9.31
C GLU A 22 20.22 -41.01 -9.94
N TYR A 23 20.24 -39.80 -10.49
CA TYR A 23 19.09 -39.25 -11.20
C TYR A 23 18.65 -40.12 -12.39
N LYS A 24 19.59 -40.66 -13.16
CA LYS A 24 19.27 -41.53 -14.31
C LYS A 24 18.63 -42.84 -13.86
N SER A 25 19.01 -43.38 -12.70
CA SER A 25 18.46 -44.61 -12.15
C SER A 25 17.01 -44.48 -11.64
N LEU A 26 16.53 -43.26 -11.39
CA LEU A 26 15.15 -43.01 -10.98
C LEU A 26 14.14 -43.44 -12.05
N SER A 27 12.98 -43.92 -11.60
CA SER A 27 11.83 -44.20 -12.43
C SER A 27 11.30 -42.93 -13.14
N THR A 28 10.51 -43.13 -14.18
CA THR A 28 9.89 -42.02 -14.93
C THR A 28 9.00 -41.15 -14.04
N ASP A 29 8.30 -41.73 -13.08
CA ASP A 29 7.39 -41.00 -12.19
C ASP A 29 8.13 -40.24 -11.09
N GLU A 30 9.22 -40.80 -10.55
CA GLU A 30 10.13 -40.08 -9.65
C GLU A 30 10.77 -38.86 -10.33
N LYS A 31 11.25 -39.01 -11.57
CA LYS A 31 11.77 -37.89 -12.37
C LYS A 31 10.72 -36.80 -12.58
N LYS A 32 9.46 -37.17 -12.86
CA LYS A 32 8.34 -36.22 -12.96
C LYS A 32 8.06 -35.52 -11.63
N ALA A 33 8.09 -36.25 -10.52
CA ALA A 33 7.89 -35.67 -9.18
C ALA A 33 8.97 -34.64 -8.85
N ILE A 34 10.25 -34.97 -9.11
CA ILE A 34 11.39 -34.06 -8.91
C ILE A 34 11.26 -32.82 -9.76
N THR A 35 11.03 -32.96 -11.08
CA THR A 35 10.97 -31.80 -11.99
C THR A 35 9.80 -30.85 -11.68
N ARG A 36 8.72 -31.36 -11.07
CA ARG A 36 7.60 -30.55 -10.56
C ARG A 36 7.94 -29.77 -9.29
N ALA A 37 8.70 -30.35 -8.36
CA ALA A 37 8.99 -29.72 -7.06
C ALA A 37 10.34 -28.98 -7.01
N PHE A 38 11.31 -29.40 -7.82
CA PHE A 38 12.69 -28.94 -7.83
C PHE A 38 13.15 -28.50 -9.22
N MET A 39 14.21 -27.70 -9.24
CA MET A 39 14.99 -27.36 -10.44
C MET A 39 16.46 -27.64 -10.16
N PHE A 40 17.18 -28.18 -11.13
CA PHE A 40 18.62 -28.33 -10.98
C PHE A 40 19.31 -26.97 -11.09
N SER A 41 20.10 -26.62 -10.08
CA SER A 41 20.92 -25.41 -10.07
C SER A 41 22.36 -25.79 -10.39
N GLY A 42 22.84 -25.42 -11.58
CA GLY A 42 24.22 -25.67 -11.98
C GLY A 42 25.25 -24.96 -11.08
N ALA A 43 24.93 -23.76 -10.60
CA ALA A 43 25.80 -22.99 -9.71
C ALA A 43 25.99 -23.64 -8.33
N ARG A 44 25.04 -24.47 -7.89
CA ARG A 44 25.10 -25.19 -6.60
C ARG A 44 25.36 -26.68 -6.76
N SER A 45 25.39 -27.17 -7.98
CA SER A 45 25.44 -28.61 -8.29
C SER A 45 24.39 -29.42 -7.51
N ALA A 46 23.20 -28.86 -7.30
CA ALA A 46 22.15 -29.44 -6.46
C ALA A 46 20.74 -29.19 -7.03
N TRP A 47 19.79 -30.06 -6.69
CA TRP A 47 18.38 -29.85 -6.97
C TRP A 47 17.77 -28.94 -5.91
N VAL A 48 17.34 -27.74 -6.32
CA VAL A 48 16.78 -26.73 -5.42
C VAL A 48 15.27 -26.63 -5.55
N SER A 49 14.56 -26.48 -4.43
CA SER A 49 13.09 -26.38 -4.45
C SER A 49 12.64 -25.19 -5.29
N ARG A 50 11.51 -25.36 -6.00
CA ARG A 50 10.90 -24.24 -6.75
C ARG A 50 10.38 -23.16 -5.83
N SER A 51 9.73 -23.55 -4.73
CA SER A 51 9.24 -22.64 -3.70
C SER A 51 10.36 -22.14 -2.78
N THR A 52 10.16 -20.95 -2.22
CA THR A 52 11.03 -20.33 -1.20
C THR A 52 10.36 -20.15 0.16
N LYS A 53 9.03 -20.38 0.24
CA LYS A 53 8.22 -20.12 1.45
C LYS A 53 7.46 -21.37 1.91
N ASN A 54 6.76 -22.02 0.97
CA ASN A 54 6.00 -23.24 1.26
C ASN A 54 6.71 -24.46 0.67
N HIS A 55 7.43 -25.18 1.51
CA HIS A 55 8.23 -26.34 1.10
C HIS A 55 7.49 -27.67 1.17
N PHE A 56 6.19 -27.69 1.51
CA PHE A 56 5.44 -28.93 1.74
C PHE A 56 5.59 -29.97 0.61
N SER A 57 5.38 -29.53 -0.64
CA SER A 57 5.52 -30.42 -1.81
C SER A 57 6.95 -30.92 -2.01
N ALA A 58 7.95 -30.04 -1.83
CA ALA A 58 9.35 -30.37 -1.97
C ALA A 58 9.82 -31.38 -0.91
N ILE A 59 9.43 -31.18 0.36
CA ILE A 59 9.72 -32.10 1.47
C ILE A 59 9.09 -33.46 1.18
N ARG A 60 7.81 -33.50 0.77
CA ARG A 60 7.12 -34.76 0.47
C ARG A 60 7.79 -35.53 -0.67
N VAL A 61 8.20 -34.84 -1.74
CA VAL A 61 8.94 -35.49 -2.84
C VAL A 61 10.30 -36.00 -2.35
N ALA A 62 11.02 -35.22 -1.53
CA ALA A 62 12.30 -35.65 -0.96
C ALA A 62 12.14 -36.90 -0.08
N GLN A 63 11.16 -36.92 0.81
CA GLN A 63 10.85 -38.07 1.68
C GLN A 63 10.49 -39.32 0.87
N ASN A 64 9.67 -39.18 -0.17
CA ASN A 64 9.32 -40.29 -1.05
C ASN A 64 10.54 -40.89 -1.77
N LEU A 65 11.60 -40.09 -1.97
CA LEU A 65 12.87 -40.53 -2.57
C LEU A 65 13.87 -41.04 -1.52
N GLY A 66 13.45 -41.17 -0.26
CA GLY A 66 14.28 -41.66 0.84
C GLY A 66 15.21 -40.61 1.46
N PHE A 67 14.97 -39.32 1.22
CA PHE A 67 15.70 -38.26 1.92
C PHE A 67 15.12 -38.01 3.31
N THR A 68 16.01 -37.81 4.27
CA THR A 68 15.71 -37.43 5.66
C THR A 68 16.02 -35.96 5.90
N ASP A 69 15.52 -35.40 6.99
CA ASP A 69 15.82 -34.00 7.33
C ASP A 69 17.29 -33.83 7.72
N GLY A 70 18.03 -33.04 6.95
CA GLY A 70 19.42 -32.66 7.21
C GLY A 70 19.56 -31.35 7.99
N GLY A 71 18.46 -30.70 8.37
CA GLY A 71 18.45 -29.43 9.07
C GLY A 71 18.67 -28.21 8.17
N LYS A 72 19.13 -27.12 8.79
CA LYS A 72 19.36 -25.81 8.18
C LYS A 72 20.86 -25.59 7.97
N ILE A 73 21.24 -24.94 6.87
CA ILE A 73 22.61 -24.48 6.61
C ILE A 73 22.63 -23.02 6.17
N GLY A 74 23.73 -22.34 6.45
CA GLY A 74 23.94 -20.93 6.11
C GLY A 74 23.25 -20.00 7.09
N GLU A 75 23.18 -18.73 6.73
CA GLU A 75 22.55 -17.69 7.53
C GLU A 75 21.43 -17.04 6.73
N ARG A 76 20.38 -16.61 7.42
CA ARG A 76 19.32 -15.89 6.74
C ARG A 76 19.83 -14.52 6.32
N LEU A 77 19.69 -14.20 5.04
CA LEU A 77 19.97 -12.85 4.55
C LEU A 77 19.02 -11.84 5.22
N SER A 78 19.57 -10.71 5.62
CA SER A 78 18.77 -9.54 5.99
C SER A 78 17.90 -9.10 4.82
N TYR A 79 16.82 -8.37 5.10
CA TYR A 79 15.94 -7.83 4.08
C TYR A 79 16.68 -6.93 3.09
N ALA A 80 17.63 -6.12 3.57
CA ALA A 80 18.49 -5.30 2.73
C ALA A 80 19.31 -6.16 1.74
N GLN A 81 19.99 -7.20 2.25
CA GLN A 81 20.77 -8.12 1.41
C GLN A 81 19.88 -8.91 0.43
N GLU A 82 18.65 -9.26 0.80
CA GLU A 82 17.67 -9.87 -0.11
C GLU A 82 17.33 -8.93 -1.28
N ILE A 83 17.21 -7.63 -1.02
CA ILE A 83 16.95 -6.60 -2.04
C ILE A 83 18.19 -6.42 -2.92
N ASP A 84 19.38 -6.28 -2.35
CA ASP A 84 20.63 -6.13 -3.12
C ASP A 84 20.81 -7.31 -4.07
N ARG A 85 20.60 -8.53 -3.60
CA ARG A 85 20.66 -9.73 -4.44
C ARG A 85 19.58 -9.77 -5.52
N GLN A 86 18.43 -9.15 -5.29
CA GLN A 86 17.40 -9.00 -6.34
C GLN A 86 17.84 -8.00 -7.41
N VAL A 87 18.48 -6.89 -7.00
CA VAL A 87 19.06 -5.89 -7.89
C VAL A 87 20.17 -6.49 -8.72
N GLU A 88 21.17 -7.14 -8.11
CA GLU A 88 22.27 -7.80 -8.82
C GLU A 88 21.76 -8.83 -9.85
N LYS A 89 20.75 -9.62 -9.49
CA LYS A 89 20.14 -10.60 -10.41
C LYS A 89 19.40 -9.91 -11.56
N ALA A 90 18.77 -8.77 -11.30
CA ALA A 90 18.10 -7.98 -12.32
C ALA A 90 19.12 -7.35 -13.28
N GLU A 91 20.19 -6.75 -12.76
CA GLU A 91 21.31 -6.18 -13.54
C GLU A 91 21.99 -7.22 -14.42
N ALA A 92 22.39 -8.37 -13.85
CA ALA A 92 22.98 -9.45 -14.63
C ALA A 92 22.00 -10.02 -15.68
N ARG A 93 20.68 -9.88 -15.46
CA ARG A 93 19.68 -10.26 -16.45
C ARG A 93 19.55 -9.20 -17.55
N ILE A 94 19.64 -7.91 -17.23
CA ILE A 94 19.65 -6.80 -18.20
C ILE A 94 20.82 -7.01 -19.16
N GLU A 95 22.04 -7.16 -18.64
CA GLU A 95 23.26 -7.34 -19.47
C GLU A 95 23.12 -8.52 -20.45
N ARG A 96 22.60 -9.66 -19.98
CA ARG A 96 22.35 -10.82 -20.85
C ARG A 96 21.32 -10.54 -21.93
N LEU A 97 20.24 -9.84 -21.59
CA LEU A 97 19.16 -9.53 -22.53
C LEU A 97 19.60 -8.50 -23.57
N GLU A 98 20.34 -7.48 -23.18
CA GLU A 98 20.96 -6.51 -24.09
C GLU A 98 21.89 -7.22 -25.07
N LYS A 99 22.78 -8.08 -24.55
CA LYS A 99 23.64 -8.91 -25.39
C LYS A 99 22.84 -9.79 -26.37
N TYR A 100 21.71 -10.36 -25.95
CA TYR A 100 20.86 -11.13 -26.86
C TYR A 100 20.17 -10.25 -27.90
N ALA A 101 19.76 -9.04 -27.54
CA ALA A 101 19.18 -8.07 -28.45
C ALA A 101 20.18 -7.63 -29.52
N ASP A 102 21.42 -7.30 -29.14
CA ASP A 102 22.48 -6.85 -30.05
C ASP A 102 22.92 -7.97 -31.00
N ASN A 103 23.01 -9.20 -30.50
CA ASN A 103 23.28 -10.36 -31.34
C ASN A 103 22.16 -10.60 -32.36
N ALA A 104 20.89 -10.47 -31.94
CA ALA A 104 19.76 -10.60 -32.85
C ALA A 104 19.72 -9.47 -33.89
N GLU A 105 20.00 -8.23 -33.49
CA GLU A 105 20.09 -7.09 -34.40
C GLU A 105 21.21 -7.28 -35.43
N THR A 106 22.39 -7.74 -34.97
CA THR A 106 23.53 -8.05 -35.85
C THR A 106 23.17 -9.14 -36.86
N ARG A 107 22.48 -10.21 -36.43
CA ARG A 107 21.98 -11.25 -37.35
C ARG A 107 20.96 -10.70 -38.34
N ALA A 108 20.06 -9.82 -37.91
CA ALA A 108 19.08 -9.17 -38.78
C ALA A 108 19.76 -8.33 -39.87
N LYS A 109 20.73 -7.50 -39.50
CA LYS A 109 21.56 -6.71 -40.43
C LYS A 109 22.25 -7.60 -41.46
N ASN A 110 22.88 -8.69 -41.03
CA ASN A 110 23.54 -9.66 -41.90
C ASN A 110 22.57 -10.44 -42.81
N LEU A 111 21.32 -10.61 -42.39
CA LEU A 111 20.28 -11.26 -43.20
C LEU A 111 19.74 -10.33 -44.29
N GLN A 112 19.66 -9.03 -43.99
CA GLN A 112 19.15 -8.02 -44.93
C GLN A 112 20.22 -7.42 -45.85
N SER A 113 21.52 -7.57 -45.52
CA SER A 113 22.63 -6.99 -46.28
C SER A 113 22.56 -7.27 -47.79
N ASP A 114 22.18 -8.48 -48.16
CA ASP A 114 22.10 -8.91 -49.56
C ASP A 114 21.06 -8.10 -50.34
N ILE A 115 19.84 -7.94 -49.82
CA ILE A 115 18.80 -7.10 -50.44
C ILE A 115 19.16 -5.62 -50.34
N ASN A 116 19.71 -5.19 -49.20
CA ASN A 116 20.08 -3.79 -48.99
C ASN A 116 21.16 -3.34 -49.99
N SER A 117 22.08 -4.23 -50.36
CA SER A 117 23.11 -3.96 -51.37
C SER A 117 22.56 -3.78 -52.79
N MET A 118 21.34 -4.26 -53.06
CA MET A 118 20.65 -4.09 -54.34
C MET A 118 19.80 -2.82 -54.39
N HIS A 119 19.69 -2.04 -53.30
CA HIS A 119 18.98 -0.77 -53.34
C HIS A 119 19.59 0.16 -54.40
N GLY A 120 18.72 0.70 -55.28
CA GLY A 120 19.14 1.51 -56.43
C GLY A 120 19.27 0.72 -57.74
N ASP A 121 19.39 -0.61 -57.69
CA ASP A 121 19.31 -1.46 -58.88
C ASP A 121 17.85 -1.79 -59.21
N ILE A 122 17.19 -0.89 -59.94
CA ILE A 122 15.79 -1.07 -60.35
C ILE A 122 15.64 -2.33 -61.22
N ALA A 123 16.65 -2.69 -62.03
CA ALA A 123 16.59 -3.85 -62.91
C ALA A 123 16.48 -5.14 -62.10
N PHE A 124 17.23 -5.26 -60.99
CA PHE A 124 17.11 -6.41 -60.07
C PHE A 124 15.67 -6.66 -59.60
N PHE A 125 14.94 -5.59 -59.23
CA PHE A 125 13.58 -5.70 -58.71
C PHE A 125 12.51 -5.88 -59.79
N THR A 126 12.71 -5.29 -60.97
CA THR A 126 11.67 -5.15 -62.00
C THR A 126 11.82 -6.08 -63.19
N GLN A 127 12.99 -6.71 -63.39
CA GLN A 127 13.22 -7.57 -64.55
C GLN A 127 12.21 -8.74 -64.59
N PRO A 128 11.53 -8.96 -65.73
CA PRO A 128 10.55 -10.02 -65.88
C PRO A 128 11.21 -11.41 -65.83
N ILE A 129 10.49 -12.37 -65.25
CA ILE A 129 10.93 -13.77 -65.20
C ILE A 129 10.31 -14.52 -66.38
N ILE A 130 11.16 -15.00 -67.28
CA ILE A 130 10.77 -15.74 -68.48
C ILE A 130 10.70 -17.24 -68.14
N ALA A 131 9.52 -17.83 -68.31
CA ALA A 131 9.31 -19.27 -68.12
C ALA A 131 10.13 -20.09 -69.15
N GLY A 132 10.79 -21.16 -68.70
CA GLY A 132 11.61 -22.03 -69.56
C GLY A 132 13.03 -21.53 -69.87
N HIS A 133 13.36 -20.26 -69.62
CA HIS A 133 14.71 -19.74 -69.86
C HIS A 133 15.62 -19.98 -68.63
N ALA A 134 16.64 -20.84 -68.77
CA ALA A 134 17.51 -21.28 -67.67
C ALA A 134 18.14 -20.12 -66.84
N GLY A 135 18.64 -19.07 -67.51
CA GLY A 135 19.22 -17.90 -66.83
C GLY A 135 18.21 -17.10 -66.00
N SER A 136 17.03 -16.82 -66.56
CA SER A 136 15.94 -16.09 -65.88
C SER A 136 15.40 -16.89 -64.69
N GLN A 137 15.28 -18.21 -64.81
CA GLN A 137 14.88 -19.08 -63.70
C GLN A 137 15.92 -19.13 -62.56
N ARG A 138 17.22 -19.16 -62.89
CA ARG A 138 18.30 -19.06 -61.88
C ARG A 138 18.27 -17.71 -61.15
N PHE A 139 18.05 -16.63 -61.89
CA PHE A 139 17.89 -15.29 -61.32
C PHE A 139 16.67 -15.21 -60.39
N ALA A 140 15.51 -15.73 -60.80
CA ALA A 140 14.30 -15.79 -59.98
C ALA A 140 14.55 -16.48 -58.64
N ARG A 141 15.18 -17.67 -58.66
CA ARG A 141 15.52 -18.43 -57.43
C ARG A 141 16.50 -17.68 -56.52
N ARG A 142 17.48 -16.98 -57.10
CA ARG A 142 18.42 -16.15 -56.33
C ARG A 142 17.67 -15.00 -55.64
N ARG A 143 16.81 -14.30 -56.39
CA ARG A 143 16.01 -13.18 -55.89
C ARG A 143 15.06 -13.63 -54.78
N GLU A 144 14.37 -14.75 -54.96
CA GLU A 144 13.52 -15.37 -53.94
C GLU A 144 14.29 -15.69 -52.66
N LYS A 145 15.45 -16.35 -52.74
CA LYS A 145 16.30 -16.61 -51.57
C LYS A 145 16.74 -15.33 -50.85
N MET A 146 17.05 -14.27 -51.60
CA MET A 146 17.41 -12.98 -51.00
C MET A 146 16.22 -12.35 -50.28
N PHE A 147 15.02 -12.41 -50.87
CA PHE A 147 13.80 -11.97 -50.19
C PHE A 147 13.47 -12.82 -48.96
N ASP A 148 13.60 -14.14 -49.01
CA ASP A 148 13.38 -15.02 -47.85
C ASP A 148 14.32 -14.67 -46.69
N ARG A 149 15.60 -14.42 -46.99
CA ARG A 149 16.57 -13.97 -46.00
C ARG A 149 16.20 -12.60 -45.43
N TYR A 150 15.77 -11.68 -46.28
CA TYR A 150 15.32 -10.35 -45.87
C TYR A 150 14.11 -10.42 -44.93
N HIS A 151 13.13 -11.27 -45.22
CA HIS A 151 11.98 -11.54 -44.34
C HIS A 151 12.41 -12.13 -42.99
N LYS A 152 13.32 -13.11 -43.00
CA LYS A 152 13.91 -13.66 -41.75
C LYS A 152 14.64 -12.59 -40.93
N GLY A 153 15.23 -11.59 -41.59
CA GLY A 153 15.83 -10.43 -40.93
C GLY A 153 14.83 -9.67 -40.07
N PHE A 154 13.59 -9.45 -40.54
CA PHE A 154 12.55 -8.83 -39.72
C PHE A 154 12.17 -9.66 -38.50
N GLU A 155 12.14 -10.99 -38.60
CA GLU A 155 11.91 -11.85 -37.43
C GLU A 155 13.02 -11.71 -36.38
N GLU A 156 14.28 -11.57 -36.81
CA GLU A 156 15.38 -11.31 -35.88
C GLU A 156 15.31 -9.91 -35.25
N TYR A 157 14.84 -8.88 -35.98
CA TYR A 157 14.55 -7.57 -35.37
C TYR A 157 13.45 -7.66 -34.30
N ARG A 158 12.35 -8.39 -34.57
CA ARG A 158 11.30 -8.61 -33.55
C ARG A 158 11.83 -9.33 -32.32
N LYS A 159 12.76 -10.29 -32.48
CA LYS A 159 13.44 -10.93 -31.35
C LYS A 159 14.31 -9.93 -30.57
N SER A 160 15.00 -9.03 -31.27
CA SER A 160 15.80 -7.98 -30.64
C SER A 160 14.91 -7.06 -29.78
N GLU A 161 13.80 -6.57 -30.35
CA GLU A 161 12.81 -5.76 -29.62
C GLU A 161 12.24 -6.52 -28.41
N TYR A 162 11.90 -7.80 -28.56
CA TYR A 162 11.45 -8.63 -27.45
C TYR A 162 12.48 -8.68 -26.31
N PHE A 163 13.77 -8.86 -26.61
CA PHE A 163 14.80 -8.88 -25.57
C PHE A 163 14.99 -7.50 -24.92
N ARG A 164 14.88 -6.40 -25.68
CA ARG A 164 14.90 -5.03 -25.14
C ARG A 164 13.74 -4.77 -24.19
N ASP A 165 12.52 -5.13 -24.57
CA ASP A 165 11.34 -4.98 -23.69
C ASP A 165 11.48 -5.78 -22.38
N ARG A 166 12.04 -7.00 -22.47
CA ARG A 166 12.37 -7.79 -21.29
C ARG A 166 13.46 -7.15 -20.41
N ALA A 167 14.41 -6.44 -21.02
CA ALA A 167 15.45 -5.71 -20.29
C ALA A 167 14.84 -4.53 -19.53
N LEU A 168 13.95 -3.76 -20.16
CA LEU A 168 13.20 -2.67 -19.50
C LEU A 168 12.40 -3.17 -18.28
N THR A 169 11.78 -4.34 -18.39
CA THR A 169 11.08 -4.95 -17.24
C THR A 169 12.04 -5.30 -16.09
N ALA A 170 13.25 -5.78 -16.41
CA ALA A 170 14.27 -6.08 -15.40
C ALA A 170 14.84 -4.79 -14.78
N GLU A 171 14.98 -3.72 -15.57
CA GLU A 171 15.39 -2.39 -15.12
C GLU A 171 14.42 -1.80 -14.08
N GLN A 172 13.11 -2.00 -14.24
CA GLN A 172 12.13 -1.61 -13.22
C GLN A 172 12.38 -2.29 -11.87
N THR A 173 12.92 -3.52 -11.87
CA THR A 173 13.29 -4.22 -10.64
C THR A 173 14.60 -3.68 -10.06
N ALA A 174 15.61 -3.45 -10.91
CA ALA A 174 16.92 -2.93 -10.52
C ALA A 174 16.83 -1.50 -9.97
N SER A 175 15.99 -0.64 -10.57
CA SER A 175 15.81 0.76 -10.17
C SER A 175 15.21 0.95 -8.78
N MET A 176 14.71 -0.12 -8.13
CA MET A 176 14.12 -0.05 -6.79
C MET A 176 12.97 0.99 -6.67
N SER A 177 12.34 1.35 -7.79
CA SER A 177 11.34 2.42 -7.90
C SER A 177 10.20 2.33 -6.89
N LYS A 178 9.78 1.12 -6.48
CA LYS A 178 8.76 0.93 -5.44
C LYS A 178 9.13 1.59 -4.09
N PHE A 179 10.42 1.71 -3.77
CA PHE A 179 10.89 2.31 -2.52
C PHE A 179 10.98 3.84 -2.58
N THR A 180 10.61 4.47 -3.69
CA THR A 180 10.46 5.93 -3.79
C THR A 180 9.02 6.40 -3.50
N ASP A 181 8.07 5.47 -3.43
CA ASP A 181 6.66 5.75 -3.15
C ASP A 181 6.38 5.72 -1.63
N ARG A 182 6.10 6.89 -1.05
CA ARG A 182 5.77 7.06 0.38
C ARG A 182 4.53 6.25 0.79
N SER A 183 3.54 6.12 -0.09
CA SER A 183 2.32 5.36 0.19
C SER A 183 2.64 3.86 0.29
N TYR A 184 3.43 3.33 -0.66
CA TYR A 184 3.90 1.96 -0.61
C TYR A 184 4.68 1.67 0.70
N LEU A 185 5.63 2.54 1.05
CA LEU A 185 6.43 2.38 2.28
C LEU A 185 5.56 2.41 3.54
N SER A 186 4.62 3.37 3.63
CA SER A 186 3.71 3.51 4.78
C SER A 186 2.82 2.28 4.94
N ASN A 187 2.23 1.78 3.85
CA ASN A 187 1.43 0.56 3.87
C ASN A 187 2.26 -0.65 4.30
N ARG A 188 3.53 -0.72 3.86
CA ARG A 188 4.43 -1.82 4.22
C ARG A 188 4.86 -1.75 5.70
N ILE A 189 5.04 -0.56 6.26
CA ILE A 189 5.27 -0.34 7.70
C ILE A 189 4.07 -0.84 8.50
N GLU A 190 2.84 -0.52 8.09
CA GLU A 190 1.63 -1.01 8.76
C GLU A 190 1.52 -2.54 8.73
N GLU A 191 1.85 -3.16 7.59
CA GLU A 191 1.87 -4.62 7.45
C GLU A 191 2.91 -5.27 8.37
N CYS A 192 4.15 -4.75 8.39
CA CYS A 192 5.22 -5.29 9.25
C CYS A 192 4.82 -5.18 10.73
N ASN A 193 4.29 -4.02 11.15
CA ASN A 193 3.77 -3.83 12.51
C ASN A 193 2.64 -4.81 12.87
N LYS A 194 1.71 -5.08 11.94
CA LYS A 194 0.64 -6.06 12.15
C LYS A 194 1.20 -7.48 12.30
N ASN A 195 2.19 -7.85 11.49
CA ASN A 195 2.84 -9.16 11.56
C ASN A 195 3.59 -9.32 12.89
N ILE A 196 4.39 -8.33 13.29
CA ILE A 196 5.13 -8.32 14.56
C ILE A 196 4.15 -8.52 15.75
N ARG A 197 3.07 -7.74 15.83
CA ARG A 197 2.04 -7.92 16.88
C ARG A 197 1.37 -9.29 16.85
N THR A 198 1.29 -9.91 15.68
CA THR A 198 0.72 -11.25 15.55
C THR A 198 1.69 -12.30 16.04
N TYR A 199 2.98 -12.20 15.68
CA TYR A 199 4.01 -13.11 16.15
C TYR A 199 4.26 -12.97 17.65
N GLN A 200 4.29 -11.76 18.21
CA GLN A 200 4.38 -11.54 19.66
C GLN A 200 3.28 -12.30 20.42
N ARG A 201 2.02 -12.13 20.02
CA ARG A 201 0.89 -12.84 20.63
C ARG A 201 0.95 -14.36 20.47
N LEU A 202 1.57 -14.85 19.39
CA LEU A 202 1.73 -16.29 19.16
C LEU A 202 2.88 -16.86 19.99
N ILE A 203 3.97 -16.11 20.14
CA ILE A 203 5.12 -16.43 20.98
C ILE A 203 4.67 -16.58 22.43
N GLU A 204 3.92 -15.61 22.96
CA GLU A 204 3.37 -15.63 24.33
C GLU A 204 2.49 -16.86 24.62
N LYS A 205 1.83 -17.42 23.59
CA LYS A 205 0.89 -18.54 23.75
C LYS A 205 1.51 -19.90 23.49
N THR A 206 2.65 -19.95 22.81
CA THR A 206 3.25 -21.20 22.37
C THR A 206 4.07 -21.80 23.51
N GLN A 207 3.88 -23.10 23.76
CA GLN A 207 4.66 -23.89 24.74
C GLN A 207 5.66 -24.84 24.06
N ASP A 208 5.64 -24.91 22.73
CA ASP A 208 6.50 -25.77 21.91
C ASP A 208 7.73 -24.97 21.46
N ASP A 209 8.91 -25.38 21.93
CA ASP A 209 10.20 -24.72 21.68
C ASP A 209 10.54 -24.63 20.19
N SER A 210 10.22 -25.67 19.39
CA SER A 210 10.51 -25.66 17.95
C SER A 210 9.66 -24.64 17.20
N ARG A 211 8.39 -24.54 17.59
CA ARG A 211 7.47 -23.53 17.06
C ARG A 211 7.85 -22.13 17.54
N LEU A 212 8.31 -21.99 18.78
CA LEU A 212 8.78 -20.73 19.35
C LEU A 212 9.96 -20.17 18.54
N GLU A 213 10.99 -20.98 18.30
CA GLU A 213 12.16 -20.60 17.49
C GLU A 213 11.74 -20.11 16.10
N THR A 214 10.86 -20.86 15.42
CA THR A 214 10.34 -20.48 14.09
C THR A 214 9.57 -19.16 14.12
N LEU A 215 8.83 -18.87 15.19
CA LEU A 215 8.08 -17.62 15.32
C LEU A 215 9.01 -16.43 15.60
N ILE A 216 10.05 -16.63 16.39
CA ILE A 216 11.09 -15.64 16.66
C ILE A 216 11.82 -15.28 15.36
N GLU A 217 12.28 -16.27 14.59
CA GLU A 217 12.93 -16.05 13.28
C GLU A 217 12.05 -15.24 12.30
N LYS A 218 10.74 -15.48 12.32
CA LYS A 218 9.77 -14.73 11.50
C LYS A 218 9.59 -13.30 11.99
N MET A 219 9.57 -13.10 13.30
CA MET A 219 9.45 -11.77 13.90
C MET A 219 10.70 -10.93 13.66
N GLU A 220 11.89 -11.50 13.86
CA GLU A 220 13.17 -10.84 13.59
C GLU A 220 13.26 -10.35 12.15
N TYR A 221 12.84 -11.16 11.18
CA TYR A 221 12.78 -10.73 9.79
C TYR A 221 11.81 -9.57 9.54
N GLU A 222 10.62 -9.58 10.16
CA GLU A 222 9.70 -8.44 10.00
C GLU A 222 10.24 -7.19 10.69
N VAL A 223 11.02 -7.32 11.77
CA VAL A 223 11.71 -6.19 12.43
C VAL A 223 12.82 -5.62 11.55
N ASP A 224 13.66 -6.47 10.98
CA ASP A 224 14.73 -6.06 10.05
C ASP A 224 14.15 -5.36 8.81
N LYS A 225 13.11 -5.95 8.21
CA LYS A 225 12.37 -5.35 7.11
C LYS A 225 11.70 -4.03 7.50
N LEU A 226 11.12 -3.94 8.70
CA LEU A 226 10.55 -2.70 9.23
C LEU A 226 11.63 -1.60 9.30
N ALA A 227 12.80 -1.92 9.85
CA ALA A 227 13.93 -0.98 9.93
C ALA A 227 14.38 -0.49 8.55
N PHE A 228 14.54 -1.39 7.59
CA PHE A 228 14.87 -1.02 6.20
C PHE A 228 13.84 -0.06 5.59
N ILE A 229 12.54 -0.38 5.72
CA ILE A 229 11.47 0.44 5.13
C ILE A 229 11.39 1.81 5.81
N HIS A 230 11.60 1.87 7.12
CA HIS A 230 11.67 3.15 7.85
C HIS A 230 12.82 4.01 7.35
N ASN A 231 14.03 3.45 7.20
CA ASN A 231 15.18 4.17 6.66
C ASN A 231 14.87 4.73 5.25
N LYS A 232 14.23 3.93 4.37
CA LYS A 232 13.79 4.41 3.05
C LYS A 232 12.74 5.51 3.12
N LEU A 233 11.83 5.47 4.08
CA LEU A 233 10.84 6.54 4.25
C LEU A 233 11.50 7.82 4.80
N GLU A 234 12.48 7.70 5.70
CA GLU A 234 13.25 8.81 6.23
C GLU A 234 14.13 9.48 5.17
N GLU A 235 14.77 8.70 4.28
CA GLU A 235 15.49 9.20 3.09
C GLU A 235 14.58 10.10 2.21
N LEU A 236 13.27 9.83 2.18
CA LEU A 236 12.27 10.63 1.45
C LEU A 236 11.71 11.82 2.25
N GLY A 237 12.24 12.09 3.45
CA GLY A 237 11.77 13.13 4.36
C GLY A 237 10.52 12.75 5.16
N GLY A 238 10.20 11.47 5.26
CA GLY A 238 9.05 10.98 6.02
C GLY A 238 7.70 11.27 5.38
N VAL A 239 6.63 11.12 6.18
CA VAL A 239 5.28 11.57 5.80
C VAL A 239 5.18 13.06 6.13
N GLN A 240 5.10 13.89 5.10
CA GLN A 240 5.15 15.35 5.21
C GLN A 240 3.88 15.97 5.80
N TYR A 241 2.75 15.26 5.69
CA TYR A 241 1.43 15.78 6.04
C TYR A 241 0.81 15.03 7.22
N ASN A 242 0.04 15.75 8.03
CA ASN A 242 -0.65 15.22 9.19
C ASN A 242 -1.90 16.06 9.48
N LYS A 243 -2.58 15.75 10.59
CA LYS A 243 -3.80 16.45 10.99
C LYS A 243 -3.56 17.91 11.34
N ASP A 244 -2.39 18.24 11.88
CA ASP A 244 -2.10 19.56 12.43
C ASP A 244 -1.67 20.55 11.33
N ASN A 245 -1.07 20.06 10.24
CA ASN A 245 -0.63 20.89 9.14
C ASN A 245 -1.65 21.03 7.98
N LEU A 246 -2.68 20.17 7.92
CA LEU A 246 -3.78 20.31 6.95
C LEU A 246 -5.06 20.84 7.59
N LYS A 247 -5.57 21.95 7.05
CA LYS A 247 -6.85 22.53 7.45
C LYS A 247 -7.94 22.29 6.41
N PRO A 248 -9.21 22.17 6.82
CA PRO A 248 -10.35 22.23 5.91
C PRO A 248 -10.28 23.46 5.00
N GLY A 249 -10.46 23.25 3.71
CA GLY A 249 -10.40 24.28 2.69
C GLY A 249 -9.09 24.33 1.91
N TYR A 250 -8.00 23.72 2.39
CA TYR A 250 -6.74 23.61 1.63
C TYR A 250 -6.92 22.74 0.38
N LEU A 251 -6.05 22.92 -0.62
CA LEU A 251 -5.97 22.06 -1.79
C LEU A 251 -4.79 21.10 -1.65
N VAL A 252 -5.03 19.81 -1.91
CA VAL A 252 -4.00 18.78 -1.88
C VAL A 252 -3.94 18.06 -3.22
N LYS A 253 -2.73 17.74 -3.67
CA LYS A 253 -2.52 16.97 -4.90
C LYS A 253 -2.44 15.49 -4.58
N ILE A 254 -3.37 14.70 -5.10
CA ILE A 254 -3.42 13.25 -4.92
C ILE A 254 -3.59 12.60 -6.29
N ARG A 255 -2.67 11.68 -6.65
CA ARG A 255 -2.69 10.96 -7.94
C ARG A 255 -2.82 11.87 -9.16
N GLY A 256 -2.19 13.06 -9.12
CA GLY A 256 -2.22 14.03 -10.21
C GLY A 256 -3.35 15.07 -10.15
N SER A 257 -4.40 14.84 -9.36
CA SER A 257 -5.55 15.74 -9.22
C SER A 257 -5.42 16.63 -7.99
N TRP A 258 -5.90 17.88 -8.09
CA TRP A 258 -5.99 18.80 -6.96
C TRP A 258 -7.39 18.77 -6.38
N ASP A 259 -7.52 18.35 -5.12
CA ASP A 259 -8.81 18.22 -4.45
C ASP A 259 -8.85 19.06 -3.16
N LYS A 260 -10.05 19.55 -2.82
CA LYS A 260 -10.26 20.38 -1.62
C LYS A 260 -10.40 19.50 -0.37
N VAL A 261 -9.61 19.79 0.66
CA VAL A 261 -9.70 19.15 1.97
C VAL A 261 -11.01 19.53 2.64
N VAL A 262 -11.82 18.53 2.98
CA VAL A 262 -13.05 18.70 3.77
C VAL A 262 -12.75 18.50 5.25
N LYS A 263 -11.95 17.49 5.59
CA LYS A 263 -11.67 17.13 6.99
C LYS A 263 -10.33 16.41 7.13
N ALA A 264 -9.56 16.81 8.14
CA ALA A 264 -8.34 16.11 8.55
C ALA A 264 -8.63 15.19 9.75
N ASN A 265 -8.46 13.88 9.58
CA ASN A 265 -8.55 12.88 10.64
C ASN A 265 -7.15 12.46 11.10
N VAL A 266 -7.02 11.76 12.23
CA VAL A 266 -5.70 11.42 12.80
C VAL A 266 -4.76 10.70 11.82
N LYS A 267 -5.28 9.82 10.95
CA LYS A 267 -4.48 9.03 10.01
C LYS A 267 -4.74 9.33 8.53
N THR A 268 -5.79 10.08 8.24
CA THR A 268 -6.32 10.19 6.88
C THR A 268 -6.93 11.56 6.65
N VAL A 269 -6.92 12.01 5.40
CA VAL A 269 -7.61 13.22 4.97
C VAL A 269 -8.84 12.84 4.13
N GLU A 270 -9.94 13.56 4.35
CA GLU A 270 -11.13 13.51 3.49
C GLU A 270 -11.09 14.71 2.55
N VAL A 271 -11.19 14.43 1.26
CA VAL A 271 -11.17 15.42 0.18
C VAL A 271 -12.45 15.34 -0.64
N LYS A 272 -12.83 16.44 -1.28
CA LYS A 272 -13.93 16.50 -2.24
C LYS A 272 -13.35 16.79 -3.62
N PRO A 273 -13.25 15.77 -4.49
CA PRO A 273 -12.92 15.97 -5.89
C PRO A 273 -14.08 16.63 -6.64
N ASP A 274 -13.78 17.38 -7.69
CA ASP A 274 -14.81 18.02 -8.52
C ASP A 274 -15.57 17.03 -9.40
N VAL A 275 -14.94 15.89 -9.71
CA VAL A 275 -15.47 14.86 -10.61
C VAL A 275 -16.53 13.96 -9.97
N VAL A 276 -16.58 13.90 -8.63
CA VAL A 276 -17.53 13.03 -7.90
C VAL A 276 -18.29 13.82 -6.84
N PRO A 277 -19.58 13.49 -6.61
CA PRO A 277 -20.41 14.26 -5.68
C PRO A 277 -20.13 13.94 -4.20
N TYR A 278 -19.32 12.93 -3.90
CA TYR A 278 -19.02 12.45 -2.55
C TYR A 278 -17.55 12.67 -2.16
N THR A 279 -17.27 12.60 -0.86
CA THR A 279 -15.90 12.75 -0.34
C THR A 279 -15.12 11.45 -0.46
N LEU A 280 -13.85 11.56 -0.82
CA LEU A 280 -12.89 10.46 -0.84
C LEU A 280 -11.95 10.56 0.35
N LYS A 281 -11.44 9.41 0.81
CA LYS A 281 -10.57 9.31 1.98
C LYS A 281 -9.22 8.73 1.59
N TYR A 282 -8.16 9.44 1.94
CA TYR A 282 -6.78 9.06 1.61
C TYR A 282 -5.87 9.08 2.83
N THR A 283 -4.80 8.30 2.78
CA THR A 283 -3.73 8.39 3.78
C THR A 283 -2.88 9.64 3.53
N TYR A 284 -2.25 10.17 4.58
CA TYR A 284 -1.37 11.33 4.43
C TYR A 284 -0.15 11.07 3.53
N ALA A 285 0.29 9.82 3.43
CA ALA A 285 1.40 9.41 2.59
C ALA A 285 1.10 9.48 1.08
N GLU A 286 -0.18 9.55 0.69
CA GLU A 286 -0.60 9.68 -0.72
C GLU A 286 -0.59 11.14 -1.22
N ILE A 287 -0.44 12.12 -0.32
CA ILE A 287 -0.41 13.52 -0.69
C ILE A 287 0.93 13.84 -1.35
N GLN A 288 0.87 14.32 -2.58
CA GLN A 288 2.03 14.66 -3.40
C GLN A 288 2.46 16.12 -3.20
N ASP A 289 1.50 17.01 -2.96
CA ASP A 289 1.71 18.45 -2.82
C ASP A 289 0.52 19.11 -2.10
N MET A 290 0.69 20.33 -1.59
CA MET A 290 -0.33 21.12 -0.90
C MET A 290 -0.27 22.59 -1.32
N LYS A 291 -1.45 23.20 -1.51
CA LYS A 291 -1.63 24.64 -1.74
C LYS A 291 -2.69 25.20 -0.81
N ILE A 292 -2.45 26.40 -0.32
CA ILE A 292 -3.44 27.18 0.42
C ILE A 292 -4.11 28.12 -0.60
N PRO A 293 -5.42 28.00 -0.83
CA PRO A 293 -6.12 28.94 -1.70
C PRO A 293 -5.99 30.38 -1.20
N GLU A 294 -5.81 31.36 -2.10
CA GLU A 294 -5.66 32.78 -1.74
C GLU A 294 -6.89 33.32 -0.99
N GLU A 295 -8.07 32.80 -1.30
CA GLU A 295 -9.35 33.15 -0.66
C GLU A 295 -9.60 32.40 0.66
N TRP A 296 -8.62 31.65 1.17
CA TRP A 296 -8.82 30.87 2.40
C TRP A 296 -8.83 31.78 3.63
N ILE A 297 -10.01 31.89 4.24
CA ILE A 297 -10.21 32.59 5.52
C ILE A 297 -10.40 31.54 6.60
N GLU A 298 -9.64 31.64 7.69
CA GLU A 298 -9.81 30.76 8.85
C GLU A 298 -11.19 30.99 9.47
N GLN A 299 -12.10 30.04 9.27
CA GLN A 299 -13.42 30.08 9.90
C GLN A 299 -13.28 29.86 11.40
N LYS A 300 -13.16 30.95 12.16
CA LYS A 300 -13.44 30.92 13.59
C LYS A 300 -14.92 30.61 13.74
N LYS A 301 -15.27 29.44 14.29
CA LYS A 301 -16.61 29.23 14.84
C LYS A 301 -16.77 30.17 16.03
N GLU A 302 -17.20 31.40 15.77
CA GLU A 302 -17.75 32.27 16.81
C GLU A 302 -19.03 31.60 17.29
N THR A 303 -18.91 30.86 18.39
CA THR A 303 -20.10 30.42 19.11
C THR A 303 -20.61 31.67 19.80
N VAL A 304 -21.56 32.37 19.17
CA VAL A 304 -22.23 33.49 19.83
C VAL A 304 -23.04 32.89 20.97
N ASN A 305 -22.60 33.12 22.21
CA ASN A 305 -23.36 32.76 23.39
C ASN A 305 -24.58 33.69 23.48
N PRO A 306 -25.82 33.21 23.31
CA PRO A 306 -27.01 34.05 23.30
C PRO A 306 -27.56 34.34 24.71
N PHE A 307 -26.95 33.80 25.75
CA PHE A 307 -27.39 34.00 27.13
C PHE A 307 -26.87 35.34 27.66
N GLU A 308 -27.77 36.11 28.24
CA GLU A 308 -27.48 37.35 28.93
C GLU A 308 -27.32 37.15 30.44
N ILE A 309 -26.65 38.10 31.09
CA ILE A 309 -26.63 38.14 32.56
C ILE A 309 -28.07 38.32 33.02
N ASP A 310 -28.45 37.60 34.08
CA ASP A 310 -29.81 37.48 34.62
C ASP A 310 -30.79 36.58 33.86
N ASP A 311 -30.40 35.98 32.74
CA ASP A 311 -31.22 34.94 32.11
C ASP A 311 -31.43 33.77 33.09
N ILE A 312 -32.64 33.22 33.08
CA ILE A 312 -32.98 32.03 33.85
C ILE A 312 -32.92 30.83 32.91
N VAL A 313 -32.19 29.80 33.34
CA VAL A 313 -32.11 28.51 32.66
C VAL A 313 -32.66 27.41 33.56
N VAL A 314 -33.48 26.54 32.98
CA VAL A 314 -34.29 25.58 33.74
C VAL A 314 -34.13 24.17 33.19
N ARG A 315 -34.24 23.21 34.10
CA ARG A 315 -34.37 21.79 33.80
C ARG A 315 -35.83 21.39 33.97
N ILE A 316 -36.42 20.81 32.94
CA ILE A 316 -37.78 20.26 32.95
C ILE A 316 -37.72 18.74 33.16
N GLU A 317 -38.79 18.18 33.70
CA GLU A 317 -39.05 16.75 33.69
C GLU A 317 -39.19 16.19 32.27
N ILE A 318 -38.73 14.96 32.06
CA ILE A 318 -38.81 14.27 30.77
C ILE A 318 -40.29 14.03 30.45
N GLY A 319 -40.80 14.65 29.37
CA GLY A 319 -42.19 14.51 28.93
C GLY A 319 -43.22 15.28 29.77
N GLY A 320 -42.79 16.11 30.74
CA GLY A 320 -43.65 16.92 31.60
C GLY A 320 -43.51 18.43 31.37
N LYS A 321 -44.31 19.22 32.09
CA LYS A 321 -44.19 20.70 32.15
C LYS A 321 -43.56 21.21 33.44
N LYS A 322 -43.27 20.31 34.39
CA LYS A 322 -42.79 20.65 35.73
C LYS A 322 -41.29 20.95 35.73
N MET A 323 -40.89 22.04 36.36
CA MET A 323 -39.48 22.39 36.56
C MET A 323 -38.88 21.61 37.72
N ILE A 324 -37.72 21.00 37.47
CA ILE A 324 -36.95 20.23 38.46
C ILE A 324 -35.91 21.13 39.13
N LYS A 325 -35.20 21.93 38.34
CA LYS A 325 -34.16 22.85 38.80
C LYS A 325 -34.17 24.14 37.98
N ALA A 326 -33.83 25.25 38.61
CA ALA A 326 -33.71 26.55 37.96
C ALA A 326 -32.41 27.23 38.40
N PHE A 327 -31.78 27.91 37.46
CA PHE A 327 -30.54 28.64 37.70
C PHE A 327 -30.59 30.01 37.03
N GLN A 328 -29.96 30.99 37.66
CA GLN A 328 -29.77 32.32 37.07
C GLN A 328 -28.33 32.47 36.57
N VAL A 329 -28.17 33.06 35.39
CA VAL A 329 -26.87 33.40 34.81
C VAL A 329 -26.30 34.63 35.51
N ILE A 330 -25.14 34.49 36.13
CA ILE A 330 -24.46 35.59 36.85
C ILE A 330 -23.37 36.22 36.00
N LYS A 331 -22.69 35.42 35.18
CA LYS A 331 -21.61 35.89 34.31
C LYS A 331 -21.69 35.19 32.97
N LYS A 332 -21.42 35.93 31.89
CA LYS A 332 -21.32 35.40 30.54
C LYS A 332 -19.88 35.49 30.01
N THR A 333 -19.50 34.49 29.23
CA THR A 333 -18.27 34.46 28.42
C THR A 333 -18.65 34.00 27.01
N GLU A 334 -17.75 34.11 26.04
CA GLU A 334 -18.03 33.73 24.64
C GLU A 334 -18.55 32.29 24.48
N LYS A 335 -18.09 31.32 25.30
CA LYS A 335 -18.43 29.89 25.14
C LYS A 335 -19.13 29.26 26.34
N SER A 336 -19.31 30.01 27.42
CA SER A 336 -19.84 29.48 28.68
C SER A 336 -20.59 30.54 29.48
N VAL A 337 -21.47 30.08 30.36
CA VAL A 337 -22.13 30.89 31.38
C VAL A 337 -21.76 30.39 32.77
N THR A 338 -21.74 31.30 33.73
CA THR A 338 -21.66 30.95 35.15
C THR A 338 -23.06 31.06 35.74
N ILE A 339 -23.57 29.95 36.27
CA ILE A 339 -24.94 29.82 36.75
C ILE A 339 -24.95 29.61 38.27
N LYS A 340 -26.05 30.01 38.92
CA LYS A 340 -26.30 29.81 40.35
C LYS A 340 -27.74 29.38 40.58
N GLU A 341 -27.94 28.37 41.42
CA GLU A 341 -29.25 27.75 41.65
C GLU A 341 -30.20 28.71 42.38
N ILE A 342 -31.44 28.79 41.91
CA ILE A 342 -32.51 29.61 42.48
C ILE A 342 -33.70 28.75 42.93
N CYS A 343 -34.48 29.28 43.87
CA CYS A 343 -35.69 28.63 44.36
C CYS A 343 -36.80 28.61 43.30
N ILE A 344 -37.61 27.56 43.31
CA ILE A 344 -38.82 27.41 42.48
C ILE A 344 -40.02 27.41 43.42
N GLU A 345 -40.93 28.35 43.22
CA GLU A 345 -42.18 28.46 44.00
C GLU A 345 -43.36 28.40 43.02
N ASN A 346 -44.31 27.49 43.27
CA ASN A 346 -45.49 27.27 42.40
C ASN A 346 -45.13 27.07 40.91
N ASP A 347 -44.05 26.34 40.63
CA ASP A 347 -43.56 26.11 39.26
C ASP A 347 -43.18 27.41 38.53
N VAL A 348 -42.70 28.41 39.28
CA VAL A 348 -42.13 29.66 38.76
C VAL A 348 -40.74 29.88 39.40
N PRO A 349 -39.68 30.09 38.60
CA PRO A 349 -38.35 30.33 39.13
C PRO A 349 -38.25 31.75 39.71
N GLN A 350 -37.78 31.86 40.96
CA GLN A 350 -37.69 33.13 41.67
C GLN A 350 -36.34 33.80 41.40
N LYS A 351 -36.34 34.81 40.52
CA LYS A 351 -35.13 35.58 40.18
C LYS A 351 -34.50 36.17 41.46
N ASN A 352 -33.17 36.09 41.58
CA ASN A 352 -32.37 36.53 42.72
C ASN A 352 -32.61 35.80 44.06
N ASN A 353 -33.53 34.83 44.13
CA ASN A 353 -33.74 34.01 45.32
C ASN A 353 -32.84 32.77 45.27
N PHE A 354 -31.57 32.94 45.62
CA PHE A 354 -30.55 31.90 45.48
C PHE A 354 -30.64 30.84 46.58
N LYS A 355 -30.70 29.57 46.17
CA LYS A 355 -30.77 28.42 47.06
C LYS A 355 -29.40 27.98 47.58
N SER A 356 -28.35 28.24 46.80
CA SER A 356 -26.98 27.82 47.08
C SER A 356 -26.02 28.99 46.92
N TRP A 357 -24.97 29.02 47.73
CA TRP A 357 -23.89 30.02 47.60
C TRP A 357 -22.91 29.68 46.47
N PHE A 358 -22.91 28.42 46.00
CA PHE A 358 -21.98 27.94 44.98
C PHE A 358 -22.38 28.38 43.57
N GLN A 359 -21.37 28.73 42.77
CA GLN A 359 -21.51 29.09 41.36
C GLN A 359 -20.83 28.03 40.50
N GLU A 360 -21.43 27.69 39.37
CA GLU A 360 -20.88 26.70 38.45
C GLU A 360 -20.71 27.28 37.06
N ARG A 361 -19.54 27.04 36.45
CA ARG A 361 -19.29 27.41 35.06
C ARG A 361 -19.69 26.26 34.14
N ARG A 362 -20.60 26.52 33.21
CA ARG A 362 -21.16 25.53 32.29
C ARG A 362 -21.06 25.99 30.83
N GLY A 363 -20.77 25.05 29.95
CA GLY A 363 -20.59 25.31 28.51
C GLY A 363 -21.93 25.48 27.80
N VAL A 364 -21.98 26.40 26.83
CA VAL A 364 -23.14 26.62 25.97
C VAL A 364 -23.03 25.72 24.74
N ARG A 365 -24.10 25.04 24.38
CA ARG A 365 -24.19 24.12 23.23
C ARG A 365 -25.50 24.37 22.47
N GLN A 366 -25.63 23.76 21.30
CA GLN A 366 -26.91 23.66 20.60
C GLN A 366 -27.47 22.25 20.77
N ASP A 367 -28.77 22.13 21.03
CA ASP A 367 -29.49 20.86 21.02
C ASP A 367 -29.73 20.38 19.57
N ARG A 368 -30.41 19.23 19.40
CA ARG A 368 -30.71 18.66 18.07
C ARG A 368 -31.65 19.56 17.24
N GLU A 369 -32.44 20.40 17.88
CA GLU A 369 -33.35 21.36 17.24
C GLU A 369 -32.68 22.71 16.96
N GLY A 370 -31.37 22.83 17.24
CA GLY A 370 -30.60 24.05 17.04
C GLY A 370 -30.80 25.13 18.12
N ARG A 371 -31.52 24.82 19.21
CA ARG A 371 -31.72 25.74 20.34
C ARG A 371 -30.47 25.80 21.19
N PHE A 372 -30.10 26.99 21.64
CA PHE A 372 -28.98 27.15 22.55
C PHE A 372 -29.36 26.72 23.97
N VAL A 373 -28.52 25.87 24.56
CA VAL A 373 -28.72 25.25 25.87
C VAL A 373 -27.45 25.33 26.70
N VAL A 374 -27.61 25.32 28.02
CA VAL A 374 -26.49 25.21 28.97
C VAL A 374 -26.32 23.75 29.36
N ASN A 375 -25.13 23.18 29.16
CA ASN A 375 -24.83 21.80 29.54
C ASN A 375 -24.72 21.68 31.07
N TYR A 376 -25.53 20.84 31.69
CA TYR A 376 -25.54 20.60 33.13
C TYR A 376 -25.60 19.09 33.43
N GLU A 377 -24.49 18.54 33.91
CA GLU A 377 -24.34 17.10 34.18
C GLU A 377 -24.68 16.27 32.93
N ASP A 378 -25.69 15.39 33.04
CA ASP A 378 -26.16 14.53 31.95
C ASP A 378 -27.37 15.13 31.21
N CYS A 379 -27.66 16.42 31.39
CA CYS A 379 -28.84 17.07 30.82
C CYS A 379 -28.56 18.50 30.30
N TYR A 380 -29.57 19.07 29.65
CA TYR A 380 -29.55 20.44 29.13
C TYR A 380 -30.50 21.34 29.92
N LEU A 381 -30.03 22.55 30.23
CA LEU A 381 -30.85 23.62 30.77
C LEU A 381 -31.28 24.54 29.63
N TYR A 382 -32.56 24.85 29.59
CA TYR A 382 -33.19 25.66 28.56
C TYR A 382 -33.51 27.05 29.08
N LYS A 383 -33.44 28.05 28.22
CA LYS A 383 -33.83 29.41 28.58
C LYS A 383 -35.31 29.44 28.96
N TYR A 384 -35.63 30.10 30.08
CA TYR A 384 -37.00 30.33 30.53
C TYR A 384 -37.49 31.68 29.99
N GLU A 385 -38.50 31.66 29.12
CA GLU A 385 -39.01 32.86 28.44
C GLU A 385 -40.52 33.06 28.73
N ASN A 386 -40.89 34.29 29.11
CA ASN A 386 -42.28 34.76 29.21
C ASN A 386 -43.24 33.84 29.99
N GLY A 387 -42.80 33.29 31.13
CA GLY A 387 -43.66 32.46 31.98
C GLY A 387 -43.94 31.07 31.39
N SER A 388 -43.22 30.67 30.35
CA SER A 388 -43.38 29.39 29.68
C SER A 388 -42.06 28.64 29.61
N VAL A 389 -42.15 27.35 29.91
CA VAL A 389 -41.04 26.42 29.76
C VAL A 389 -41.07 25.89 28.33
N PRO A 390 -39.96 25.86 27.58
CA PRO A 390 -39.97 25.37 26.21
C PRO A 390 -40.50 23.93 26.14
N VAL A 391 -41.39 23.66 25.17
CA VAL A 391 -41.86 22.29 24.91
C VAL A 391 -40.71 21.52 24.27
N ILE A 392 -40.23 20.49 24.96
CA ILE A 392 -39.14 19.64 24.48
C ILE A 392 -39.73 18.31 24.02
N ASN A 393 -39.65 18.04 22.71
CA ASN A 393 -40.02 16.75 22.15
C ASN A 393 -38.83 15.81 22.22
N TRP A 394 -38.81 14.93 23.22
CA TRP A 394 -37.73 13.96 23.43
C TRP A 394 -37.80 12.73 22.50
N TRP A 395 -38.79 12.67 21.60
CA TRP A 395 -39.13 11.50 20.75
C TRP A 395 -39.00 11.76 19.24
N ASN A 396 -37.95 12.46 18.79
CA ASN A 396 -37.54 12.47 17.38
C ASN A 396 -36.03 12.30 17.23
#